data_AF-A0A2N5N3Q2-F1
#
_entry.id   AF-A0A2N5N3Q2-F1
#
_cell.length_a   1.000
_cell.length_b   1.000
_cell.length_c   1.000
_cell.angle_alpha   90.00
_cell.angle_beta   90.00
_cell.angle_gamma   90.00
#
_symmetry.space_group_name_H-M   'P 1'
#
loop_
_entity.id
_entity.type
_entity.pdbx_description
1 polymer ?
#
loop_
_entity_poly.entity_id
_entity_poly.type
_entity_poly.pdbx_seq_one_letter_code
_entity_poly.pdbx_strand_id
1 'polypeptide(L)'
;MFPLLLAATLAWMLAALFVFRGSVLQSGAARAADAASLHWDNSKREQSGLPPAGQDDGLYWRLSQDSLLQGLLGLGAGEDEAVETIALPASQSPSSDGSLAAAKLGKAAARLSPRLVGEMAYRRDGLDRRTESRLRLPVAAAEGLVPAVRASAVVTDPVEFIRSVDLARYYTAKFRSSRDVQPSSAGKALTDYASGRP
;
A
#
# COMPACT_ATOMS: atom_id res chain seq x y z
N MET A 1 22.91 48.20 19.08
CA MET A 1 22.66 47.02 19.95
C MET A 1 21.29 46.40 19.69
N PHE A 2 20.19 47.14 19.85
CA PHE A 2 18.82 46.68 19.56
C PHE A 2 18.61 46.04 18.16
N PRO A 3 19.07 46.63 17.03
CA PRO A 3 18.82 46.05 15.71
C PRO A 3 19.55 44.71 15.50
N LEU A 4 20.70 44.51 16.14
CA LEU A 4 21.47 43.28 16.03
C LEU A 4 20.79 42.13 16.80
N LEU A 5 20.24 42.43 17.99
CA LEU A 5 19.44 41.48 18.75
C LEU A 5 18.14 41.12 18.02
N LEU A 6 17.44 42.11 17.43
CA LEU A 6 16.24 41.88 16.62
C LEU A 6 16.54 41.01 15.38
N ALA A 7 17.64 41.29 14.68
CA ALA A 7 18.05 40.47 13.54
C ALA A 7 18.39 39.04 13.95
N ALA A 8 19.09 38.85 15.08
CA ALA A 8 19.42 37.54 15.61
C ALA A 8 18.16 36.75 16.02
N THR A 9 17.18 37.37 16.68
CA THR A 9 15.93 36.69 17.06
C THR A 9 15.08 36.35 15.84
N LEU A 10 14.98 37.24 14.86
CA LEU A 10 14.29 36.96 13.59
C LEU A 10 14.95 35.79 12.83
N ALA A 11 16.28 35.75 12.78
CA ALA A 11 17.01 34.64 12.17
C ALA A 11 16.69 33.30 12.87
N TRP A 12 16.66 33.30 14.21
CA TRP A 12 16.26 32.13 15.00
C TRP A 12 14.81 31.71 14.75
N MET A 13 13.87 32.66 14.68
CA MET A 13 12.46 32.36 14.36
C MET A 13 12.32 31.75 12.96
N LEU A 14 13.01 32.29 11.97
CA LEU A 14 13.01 31.76 10.61
C LEU A 14 13.60 30.34 10.55
N ALA A 15 14.69 30.08 11.27
CA ALA A 15 15.27 28.75 11.40
C ALA A 15 14.29 27.75 12.04
N ALA A 16 13.63 28.14 13.14
CA ALA A 16 12.63 27.31 13.80
C ALA A 16 11.45 26.98 12.88
N LEU A 17 10.95 27.97 12.13
CA LEU A 17 9.90 27.76 11.13
C LEU A 17 10.33 26.82 10.01
N PHE A 18 11.58 26.91 9.56
CA PHE A 18 12.11 26.02 8.53
C PHE A 18 12.13 24.56 9.01
N VAL A 19 12.63 24.31 10.22
CA VAL A 19 12.63 22.97 10.83
C VAL A 19 11.20 22.46 11.03
N PHE A 20 10.31 23.30 11.57
CA PHE A 20 8.91 22.94 11.81
C PHE A 20 8.18 22.50 10.53
N ARG A 21 8.41 23.21 9.40
CA ARG A 21 7.83 22.83 8.10
C ARG A 21 8.25 21.42 7.68
N GLY A 22 9.52 21.06 7.84
CA GLY A 22 10.02 19.72 7.53
C GLY A 22 9.39 18.65 8.41
N SER A 23 9.29 18.89 9.71
CA SER A 23 8.68 17.94 10.66
C SER A 23 7.19 17.69 10.38
N VAL A 24 6.43 18.73 10.05
CA VAL A 24 5.00 18.59 9.69
C VAL A 24 4.85 17.78 8.40
N LEU A 25 5.70 18.04 7.39
CA LEU A 25 5.72 17.27 6.14
C LEU A 25 6.03 15.79 6.35
N GLN A 26 7.07 15.48 7.13
CA GLN A 26 7.45 14.11 7.48
C GLN A 26 6.33 13.38 8.21
N SER A 27 5.69 14.05 9.17
CA SER A 27 4.57 13.49 9.92
C SER A 27 3.37 13.20 9.00
N GLY A 28 3.10 14.09 8.05
CA GLY A 28 2.06 13.91 7.04
C GLY A 28 2.37 12.73 6.11
N ALA A 29 3.61 12.60 5.65
CA ALA A 29 4.05 11.51 4.79
C ALA A 29 3.95 10.17 5.51
N ALA A 30 4.44 10.07 6.74
CA ALA A 30 4.35 8.86 7.55
C ALA A 30 2.90 8.41 7.75
N ARG A 31 2.02 9.34 8.18
CA ARG A 31 0.59 9.06 8.35
C ARG A 31 -0.09 8.64 7.05
N ALA A 32 0.32 9.19 5.90
CA ALA A 32 -0.19 8.78 4.60
C ALA A 32 0.19 7.32 4.29
N ALA A 33 1.47 6.98 4.48
CA ALA A 33 1.97 5.64 4.24
C ALA A 33 1.30 4.62 5.16
N ASP A 34 1.21 4.93 6.46
CA ASP A 34 0.53 4.08 7.45
C ASP A 34 -0.96 3.93 7.16
N ALA A 35 -1.67 5.03 6.89
CA ALA A 35 -3.09 4.98 6.54
C ALA A 35 -3.35 4.12 5.30
N ALA A 36 -2.40 4.11 4.36
CA ALA A 36 -2.45 3.28 3.18
C ALA A 36 -2.09 1.82 3.45
N SER A 37 -1.23 1.49 4.41
CA SER A 37 -0.83 0.11 4.72
C SER A 37 -1.77 -0.60 5.70
N LEU A 38 -2.54 0.16 6.48
CA LEU A 38 -3.53 -0.38 7.40
C LEU A 38 -4.76 -0.90 6.65
N HIS A 39 -5.40 -1.95 7.18
CA HIS A 39 -6.65 -2.54 6.66
C HIS A 39 -6.52 -3.20 5.28
N TRP A 40 -5.35 -3.81 5.02
CA TRP A 40 -5.16 -4.68 3.87
C TRP A 40 -5.71 -6.08 4.10
N ASP A 41 -6.08 -6.49 5.30
CA ASP A 41 -6.64 -7.81 5.59
C ASP A 41 -7.97 -8.11 4.86
N ASN A 42 -8.72 -7.08 4.45
CA ASN A 42 -9.96 -7.24 3.67
C ASN A 42 -10.17 -6.05 2.71
N SER A 43 -10.59 -6.34 1.49
CA SER A 43 -10.79 -5.40 0.37
C SER A 43 -11.88 -4.36 0.66
N LYS A 44 -12.98 -4.78 1.30
CA LYS A 44 -14.16 -3.97 1.65
C LYS A 44 -14.03 -3.29 3.00
N ARG A 45 -12.99 -3.62 3.78
CA ARG A 45 -12.73 -3.01 5.07
C ARG A 45 -12.56 -1.50 4.96
N GLU A 46 -13.35 -0.79 5.77
CA GLU A 46 -13.35 0.66 5.87
C GLU A 46 -12.59 1.17 7.11
N GLN A 47 -12.61 2.49 7.30
CA GLN A 47 -11.86 3.18 8.34
C GLN A 47 -12.34 2.87 9.77
N SER A 48 -13.60 2.51 9.95
CA SER A 48 -14.22 2.28 11.26
C SER A 48 -13.77 0.98 11.94
N GLY A 49 -13.07 0.10 11.22
CA GLY A 49 -12.66 -1.20 11.74
C GLY A 49 -13.11 -2.32 10.83
N LEU A 50 -13.95 -3.22 11.33
CA LEU A 50 -14.35 -4.45 10.63
C LEU A 50 -15.11 -4.17 9.32
N PRO A 51 -15.06 -5.07 8.33
CA PRO A 51 -15.92 -4.99 7.16
C PRO A 51 -17.40 -5.05 7.57
N PRO A 52 -18.33 -4.47 6.77
CA PRO A 52 -19.77 -4.59 7.01
C PRO A 52 -20.20 -6.06 7.07
N ALA A 53 -21.19 -6.38 7.90
CA ALA A 53 -21.66 -7.75 8.07
C ALA A 53 -22.11 -8.35 6.73
N GLY A 54 -21.58 -9.53 6.40
CA GLY A 54 -21.86 -10.23 5.13
C GLY A 54 -21.06 -9.71 3.92
N GLN A 55 -20.18 -8.73 4.12
CA GLN A 55 -19.28 -8.21 3.09
C GLN A 55 -17.84 -8.64 3.34
N ASP A 56 -17.64 -9.93 3.55
CA ASP A 56 -16.31 -10.51 3.62
C ASP A 56 -15.78 -10.85 2.24
N ASP A 57 -14.46 -10.94 2.12
CA ASP A 57 -13.82 -11.54 0.97
C ASP A 57 -13.78 -13.06 1.12
N GLY A 58 -13.66 -13.77 0.00
CA GLY A 58 -13.47 -15.22 0.00
C GLY A 58 -12.16 -15.62 0.71
N LEU A 59 -12.08 -16.87 1.19
CA LEU A 59 -10.96 -17.32 2.04
C LEU A 59 -9.57 -17.23 1.38
N TYR A 60 -9.53 -17.21 0.04
CA TYR A 60 -8.32 -17.19 -0.79
C TYR A 60 -8.35 -16.08 -1.84
N TRP A 61 -9.02 -14.97 -1.53
CA TRP A 61 -9.24 -13.87 -2.48
C TRP A 61 -7.95 -13.22 -3.00
N ARG A 62 -6.82 -13.35 -2.29
CA ARG A 62 -5.49 -12.85 -2.68
C ARG A 62 -4.63 -13.82 -3.46
N LEU A 63 -5.11 -15.04 -3.69
CA LEU A 63 -4.33 -16.12 -4.26
C LEU A 63 -3.82 -15.81 -5.68
N SER A 64 -4.61 -15.09 -6.48
CA SER A 64 -4.22 -14.64 -7.82
C SER A 64 -3.22 -13.48 -7.80
N GLN A 65 -2.93 -12.89 -6.64
CA GLN A 65 -2.01 -11.76 -6.49
C GLN A 65 -0.68 -12.16 -5.83
N ASP A 66 -0.60 -13.35 -5.23
CA ASP A 66 0.60 -13.80 -4.52
C ASP A 66 1.47 -14.70 -5.41
N SER A 67 2.60 -14.14 -5.86
CA SER A 67 3.55 -14.79 -6.77
C SER A 67 4.20 -16.04 -6.17
N LEU A 68 4.35 -16.12 -4.84
CA LEU A 68 4.94 -17.28 -4.16
C LEU A 68 4.10 -18.55 -4.37
N LEU A 69 2.78 -18.45 -4.20
CA LEU A 69 1.88 -19.58 -4.42
C LEU A 69 1.77 -19.94 -5.89
N GLN A 70 1.84 -18.95 -6.78
CA GLN A 70 1.84 -19.20 -8.22
C GLN A 70 3.09 -19.99 -8.65
N GLY A 71 4.26 -19.64 -8.13
CA GLY A 71 5.51 -20.38 -8.37
C GLY A 71 5.45 -21.82 -7.85
N LEU A 72 4.87 -22.04 -6.66
CA LEU A 72 4.76 -23.37 -6.05
C LEU A 72 3.72 -24.28 -6.72
N LEU A 73 2.65 -23.69 -7.28
CA LEU A 73 1.59 -24.42 -7.99
C LEU A 73 1.83 -24.54 -9.50
N GLY A 74 2.91 -23.96 -10.02
CA GLY A 74 3.23 -23.99 -11.46
C GLY A 74 2.29 -23.13 -12.31
N LEU A 75 1.70 -22.10 -11.73
CA LEU A 75 0.77 -21.16 -12.39
C LEU A 75 1.46 -20.06 -13.22
N GLY A 76 2.79 -20.11 -13.33
CA GLY A 76 3.62 -19.08 -13.96
C GLY A 76 4.35 -18.23 -12.92
N ALA A 77 5.58 -17.84 -13.24
CA ALA A 77 6.33 -16.86 -12.46
C ALA A 77 5.77 -15.47 -12.83
N GLY A 78 4.92 -14.90 -11.98
CA GLY A 78 4.41 -13.54 -12.15
C GLY A 78 5.54 -12.52 -12.01
N GLU A 79 5.55 -11.51 -12.89
CA GLU A 79 6.55 -10.45 -12.98
C GLU A 79 6.94 -9.85 -11.61
N ASP A 80 8.24 -9.72 -11.39
CA ASP A 80 8.91 -9.54 -10.09
C ASP A 80 8.76 -8.17 -9.42
N GLU A 81 8.09 -7.18 -10.02
CA GLU A 81 7.90 -5.89 -9.36
C GLU A 81 6.62 -5.23 -9.87
N ALA A 82 5.63 -5.05 -8.98
CA ALA A 82 4.41 -4.33 -9.30
C ALA A 82 4.37 -3.01 -8.52
N VAL A 83 4.30 -1.90 -9.25
CA VAL A 83 4.20 -0.55 -8.66
C VAL A 83 2.93 0.12 -9.16
N GLU A 84 2.07 0.51 -8.23
CA GLU A 84 0.85 1.24 -8.53
C GLU A 84 0.87 2.59 -7.84
N THR A 85 0.66 3.67 -8.59
CA THR A 85 0.86 5.05 -8.11
C THR A 85 -0.38 5.90 -8.32
N ILE A 86 -0.68 6.77 -7.37
CA ILE A 86 -1.70 7.82 -7.47
C ILE A 86 -1.09 9.20 -7.22
N ALA A 87 -1.64 10.22 -7.89
CA ALA A 87 -1.25 11.61 -7.69
C ALA A 87 -2.06 12.27 -6.55
N LEU A 88 -1.43 13.21 -5.85
CA LEU A 88 -2.06 14.01 -4.79
C LEU A 88 -2.15 15.49 -5.18
N PRO A 89 -3.24 16.20 -4.82
CA PRO A 89 -4.39 15.70 -4.07
C PRO A 89 -5.28 14.80 -4.93
N ALA A 90 -5.73 13.67 -4.39
CA ALA A 90 -6.59 12.73 -5.11
C ALA A 90 -7.97 13.35 -5.32
N SER A 91 -8.30 13.72 -6.56
CA SER A 91 -9.60 14.26 -6.92
C SER A 91 -10.61 13.12 -7.05
N GLN A 92 -11.44 12.96 -6.01
CA GLN A 92 -12.66 12.16 -6.00
C GLN A 92 -12.47 10.63 -6.05
N SER A 93 -13.47 9.93 -5.49
CA SER A 93 -13.49 8.51 -5.15
C SER A 93 -12.87 7.59 -6.19
N PRO A 94 -12.18 6.51 -5.76
CA PRO A 94 -11.68 5.51 -6.68
C PRO A 94 -12.83 5.02 -7.57
N SER A 95 -12.67 5.17 -8.89
CA SER A 95 -13.54 4.52 -9.84
C SER A 95 -13.58 3.03 -9.52
N SER A 96 -14.76 2.42 -9.60
CA SER A 96 -14.99 0.99 -9.32
C SER A 96 -14.21 0.05 -10.25
N ASP A 97 -13.59 0.59 -11.30
CA ASP A 97 -12.72 -0.11 -12.26
C ASP A 97 -11.22 -0.05 -11.90
N GLY A 98 -10.84 0.63 -10.82
CA GLY A 98 -9.46 0.69 -10.35
C GLY A 98 -9.02 -0.61 -9.65
N SER A 99 -7.72 -0.90 -9.70
CA SER A 99 -7.13 -1.97 -8.89
C SER A 99 -7.38 -1.72 -7.39
N LEU A 100 -7.40 -2.80 -6.59
CA LEU A 100 -7.53 -2.69 -5.14
C LEU A 100 -6.47 -1.75 -4.55
N ALA A 101 -5.24 -1.76 -5.08
CA ALA A 101 -4.18 -0.91 -4.55
C ALA A 101 -4.50 0.57 -4.82
N ALA A 102 -4.91 0.97 -6.03
CA ALA A 102 -5.41 2.33 -6.29
C ALA A 102 -6.59 2.69 -5.39
N ALA A 103 -7.54 1.78 -5.16
CA ALA A 103 -8.68 2.04 -4.30
C ALA A 103 -8.25 2.30 -2.84
N LYS A 104 -7.32 1.51 -2.31
CA LYS A 104 -6.79 1.66 -0.95
C LYS A 104 -5.91 2.91 -0.82
N LEU A 105 -5.04 3.18 -1.80
CA LEU A 105 -4.25 4.40 -1.87
C LEU A 105 -5.16 5.64 -1.94
N GLY A 106 -6.21 5.61 -2.75
CA GLY A 106 -7.18 6.70 -2.89
C GLY A 106 -7.93 7.00 -1.58
N LYS A 107 -8.36 5.95 -0.87
CA LYS A 107 -8.95 6.08 0.47
C LYS A 107 -7.99 6.70 1.49
N ALA A 108 -6.70 6.34 1.43
CA ALA A 108 -5.68 6.95 2.29
C ALA A 108 -5.40 8.40 1.91
N ALA A 109 -5.32 8.70 0.62
CA ALA A 109 -5.14 10.04 0.07
C ALA A 109 -6.26 11.00 0.47
N ALA A 110 -7.51 10.52 0.52
CA ALA A 110 -8.66 11.32 0.95
C ALA A 110 -8.55 11.86 2.40
N ARG A 111 -7.67 11.28 3.23
CA ARG A 111 -7.40 11.76 4.61
C ARG A 111 -6.35 12.86 4.68
N LEU A 112 -5.63 13.10 3.60
CA LEU A 112 -4.59 14.11 3.55
C LEU A 112 -5.20 15.49 3.32
N SER A 113 -4.53 16.51 3.85
CA SER A 113 -4.92 17.89 3.55
C SER A 113 -4.83 18.12 2.04
N PRO A 114 -5.82 18.77 1.40
CA PRO A 114 -5.79 19.07 -0.05
C PRO A 114 -4.65 20.03 -0.42
N ARG A 115 -3.99 20.65 0.57
CA ARG A 115 -2.80 21.49 0.39
C ARG A 115 -1.53 20.68 0.15
N LEU A 116 -1.53 19.37 0.39
CA LEU A 116 -0.38 18.51 0.14
C LEU A 116 -0.40 18.03 -1.30
N VAL A 117 0.74 18.19 -1.99
CA VAL A 117 0.93 17.77 -3.38
C VAL A 117 2.00 16.70 -3.42
N GLY A 118 1.88 15.74 -4.32
CA GLY A 118 2.83 14.63 -4.38
C GLY A 118 2.26 13.37 -5.03
N GLU A 119 2.80 12.23 -4.60
CA GLU A 119 2.40 10.91 -5.07
C GLU A 119 2.35 9.92 -3.90
N MET A 120 1.49 8.92 -4.02
CA MET A 120 1.50 7.74 -3.17
C MET A 120 1.61 6.50 -4.05
N ALA A 121 2.42 5.53 -3.65
CA ALA A 121 2.63 4.30 -4.38
C ALA A 121 2.43 3.07 -3.50
N TYR A 122 1.98 1.97 -4.10
CA TYR A 122 2.02 0.63 -3.55
C TYR A 122 3.04 -0.17 -4.35
N ARG A 123 4.06 -0.70 -3.67
CA ARG A 123 5.07 -1.57 -4.26
C ARG A 123 4.92 -2.99 -3.73
N ARG A 124 5.03 -3.95 -4.64
CA ARG A 124 5.12 -5.37 -4.33
C ARG A 124 6.37 -5.93 -5.00
N ASP A 125 7.26 -6.47 -4.18
CA ASP A 125 8.48 -7.18 -4.58
C ASP A 125 8.50 -8.52 -3.83
N GLY A 126 8.06 -9.58 -4.52
CA GLY A 126 7.85 -10.90 -3.93
C GLY A 126 6.95 -10.88 -2.68
N LEU A 127 7.56 -11.11 -1.50
CA LEU A 127 6.89 -11.09 -0.19
C LEU A 127 6.87 -9.71 0.46
N ASP A 128 7.71 -8.79 0.00
CA ASP A 128 7.78 -7.44 0.52
C ASP A 128 6.70 -6.58 -0.14
N ARG A 129 5.81 -6.04 0.68
CA ARG A 129 4.69 -5.22 0.25
C ARG A 129 4.74 -3.93 1.03
N ARG A 130 4.83 -2.79 0.35
CA ARG A 130 5.00 -1.50 0.99
C ARG A 130 4.16 -0.42 0.34
N THR A 131 3.71 0.52 1.14
CA THR A 131 3.14 1.78 0.69
C THR A 131 4.20 2.86 0.85
N GLU A 132 4.32 3.73 -0.14
CA GLU A 132 5.22 4.87 -0.14
C GLU A 132 4.41 6.14 -0.33
N SER A 133 4.81 7.20 0.36
CA SER A 133 4.28 8.53 0.17
C SER A 133 5.42 9.50 -0.08
N ARG A 134 5.23 10.38 -1.06
CA ARG A 134 6.18 11.43 -1.39
C ARG A 134 5.43 12.75 -1.46
N LEU A 135 5.60 13.58 -0.43
CA LEU A 135 4.82 14.79 -0.25
C LEU A 135 5.71 16.04 -0.34
N ARG A 136 5.12 17.13 -0.83
CA ARG A 136 5.70 18.47 -0.85
C ARG A 136 4.63 19.51 -0.54
N LEU A 137 5.03 20.63 0.05
CA LEU A 137 4.17 21.82 0.10
C LEU A 137 4.24 22.54 -1.24
N PRO A 138 3.11 23.05 -1.77
CA PRO A 138 3.11 24.01 -2.85
C PRO A 138 3.64 25.34 -2.29
N VAL A 139 4.93 25.59 -2.49
CA VAL A 139 5.55 26.89 -2.20
C VAL A 139 5.72 27.60 -3.54
N ALA A 140 5.45 28.92 -3.59
CA ALA A 140 5.65 29.73 -4.78
C ALA A 140 7.14 29.88 -5.21
N ALA A 141 8.06 29.28 -4.44
CA ALA A 141 9.47 29.20 -4.80
C ALA A 141 9.66 28.11 -5.86
N ALA A 142 10.42 28.43 -6.91
CA ALA A 142 10.64 27.63 -8.11
C ALA A 142 10.63 26.11 -7.86
N GLU A 143 9.83 25.41 -8.69
CA GLU A 143 9.79 23.96 -8.72
C GLU A 143 11.22 23.39 -8.72
N GLY A 144 11.53 22.54 -7.73
CA GLY A 144 12.85 21.90 -7.60
C GLY A 144 13.68 22.34 -6.40
N LEU A 145 13.43 23.50 -5.77
CA LEU A 145 14.19 23.92 -4.58
C LEU A 145 13.66 23.33 -3.25
N VAL A 146 12.40 22.93 -3.18
CA VAL A 146 11.81 22.38 -1.97
C VAL A 146 11.89 20.84 -2.03
N PRO A 147 12.70 20.20 -1.16
CA PRO A 147 12.84 18.76 -1.19
C PRO A 147 11.50 18.09 -0.84
N ALA A 148 11.13 17.09 -1.64
CA ALA A 148 10.00 16.24 -1.31
C ALA A 148 10.38 15.32 -0.15
N VAL A 149 9.46 15.16 0.78
CA VAL A 149 9.61 14.28 1.92
C VAL A 149 9.05 12.91 1.58
N ARG A 150 9.80 11.85 1.89
CA ARG A 150 9.41 10.46 1.65
C ARG A 150 9.16 9.73 2.95
N ALA A 151 8.14 8.90 2.96
CA ALA A 151 7.91 7.90 4.00
C ALA A 151 7.40 6.61 3.38
N SER A 152 7.65 5.49 4.05
CA SER A 152 7.22 4.16 3.62
C SER A 152 6.71 3.35 4.79
N ALA A 153 5.67 2.54 4.59
CA ALA A 153 5.13 1.62 5.58
C ALA A 153 4.98 0.22 4.99
N VAL A 154 5.24 -0.81 5.79
CA VAL A 154 5.10 -2.21 5.37
C VAL A 154 3.63 -2.62 5.47
N VAL A 155 3.13 -3.26 4.42
CA VAL A 155 1.79 -3.85 4.37
C VAL A 155 1.86 -5.25 4.97
N THR A 156 1.22 -5.43 6.13
CA THR A 156 1.19 -6.72 6.82
C THR A 156 -0.21 -7.32 6.75
N ASP A 157 -0.30 -8.55 6.28
CA ASP A 157 -1.52 -9.35 6.28
C ASP A 157 -1.21 -10.74 6.84
N PRO A 158 -1.24 -10.90 8.18
CA PRO A 158 -0.78 -12.12 8.83
C PRO A 158 -1.74 -13.29 8.58
N VAL A 159 -3.03 -13.01 8.40
CA VAL A 159 -4.06 -14.04 8.23
C VAL A 159 -3.91 -14.70 6.86
N GLU A 160 -3.82 -13.91 5.79
CA GLU A 160 -3.59 -14.45 4.44
C GLU A 160 -2.22 -15.11 4.32
N PHE A 161 -1.20 -14.60 5.01
CA PHE A 161 0.12 -15.24 5.04
C PHE A 161 0.06 -16.65 5.62
N ILE A 162 -0.58 -16.85 6.78
CA ILE A 162 -0.73 -18.17 7.41
C ILE A 162 -1.53 -19.11 6.51
N ARG A 163 -2.64 -18.65 5.93
CA ARG A 163 -3.46 -19.44 4.99
C ARG A 163 -2.66 -19.86 3.78
N SER A 164 -1.88 -18.96 3.21
CA SER A 164 -1.03 -19.21 2.06
C SER A 164 0.03 -20.27 2.36
N VAL A 165 0.73 -20.14 3.49
CA VAL A 165 1.74 -21.12 3.91
C VAL A 165 1.12 -22.49 4.20
N ASP A 166 -0.02 -22.55 4.88
CA ASP A 166 -0.68 -23.83 5.16
C ASP A 166 -1.22 -24.48 3.89
N LEU A 167 -1.80 -23.70 2.97
CA LEU A 167 -2.24 -24.17 1.65
C LEU A 167 -1.08 -24.76 0.86
N ALA A 168 0.05 -24.04 0.79
CA ALA A 168 1.27 -24.53 0.15
C ALA A 168 1.74 -25.84 0.77
N ARG A 169 1.81 -25.91 2.10
CA ARG A 169 2.23 -27.11 2.85
C ARG A 169 1.30 -28.30 2.57
N TYR A 170 -0.01 -28.09 2.63
CA TYR A 170 -1.00 -29.13 2.42
C TYR A 170 -0.93 -29.68 0.99
N TYR A 171 -0.92 -28.80 -0.01
CA TYR A 171 -0.91 -29.23 -1.41
C TYR A 171 0.43 -29.83 -1.83
N THR A 172 1.57 -29.30 -1.34
CA THR A 172 2.87 -29.94 -1.58
C THR A 172 2.95 -31.34 -0.99
N ALA A 173 2.46 -31.56 0.23
CA ALA A 173 2.38 -32.89 0.82
C ALA A 173 1.43 -33.80 0.03
N LYS A 174 0.31 -33.27 -0.45
CA LYS A 174 -0.68 -34.01 -1.25
C LYS A 174 -0.16 -34.43 -2.63
N PHE A 175 0.55 -33.55 -3.34
CA PHE A 175 1.16 -33.89 -4.63
C PHE A 175 2.30 -34.90 -4.48
N ARG A 176 3.02 -34.88 -3.36
CA ARG A 176 4.05 -35.90 -3.07
C ARG A 176 3.46 -37.27 -2.78
N SER A 177 2.26 -37.34 -2.19
CA SER A 177 1.64 -38.61 -1.77
C SER A 177 0.65 -39.18 -2.80
N SER A 178 0.04 -38.33 -3.63
CA SER A 178 -0.98 -38.72 -4.59
C SER A 178 -0.43 -38.78 -6.01
N ARG A 179 -0.68 -39.88 -6.73
CA ARG A 179 -0.33 -40.03 -8.16
C ARG A 179 -1.35 -39.38 -9.11
N ASP A 180 -2.55 -39.12 -8.62
CA ASP A 180 -3.68 -38.63 -9.44
C ASP A 180 -3.86 -37.10 -9.44
N VAL A 181 -3.18 -36.38 -8.54
CA VAL A 181 -3.37 -34.92 -8.40
C VAL A 181 -2.13 -34.19 -8.89
N GLN A 182 -2.26 -33.44 -9.99
CA GLN A 182 -1.18 -32.63 -10.55
C GLN A 182 -1.21 -31.19 -10.00
N PRO A 183 -0.04 -30.54 -9.84
CA PRO A 183 0.04 -29.14 -9.39
C PRO A 183 -0.74 -28.16 -10.28
N SER A 184 -0.69 -28.36 -11.60
CA SER A 184 -1.36 -27.52 -12.60
C SER A 184 -2.88 -27.55 -12.50
N SER A 185 -3.48 -28.71 -12.17
CA SER A 185 -4.93 -28.82 -12.02
C SER A 185 -5.42 -28.15 -10.74
N ALA A 186 -4.65 -28.24 -9.65
CA ALA A 186 -4.93 -27.51 -8.42
C ALA A 186 -4.81 -25.99 -8.61
N GLY A 187 -3.78 -25.55 -9.33
CA GLY A 187 -3.64 -24.14 -9.69
C GLY A 187 -4.85 -23.61 -10.46
N LYS A 188 -5.32 -24.37 -11.44
CA LYS A 188 -6.50 -24.00 -12.24
C LYS A 188 -7.78 -23.90 -11.39
N ALA A 189 -8.04 -24.88 -10.53
CA ALA A 189 -9.19 -24.86 -9.63
C ALA A 189 -9.18 -23.64 -8.69
N LEU A 190 -8.00 -23.24 -8.25
CA LEU A 190 -7.80 -22.07 -7.39
C LEU A 190 -8.00 -20.75 -8.13
N THR A 191 -7.59 -20.66 -9.41
CA THR A 191 -7.89 -19.50 -10.25
C THR A 191 -9.38 -19.40 -10.59
N ASP A 192 -10.05 -20.53 -10.81
CA ASP A 192 -11.49 -20.56 -11.06
C ASP A 192 -12.25 -20.06 -9.82
N TYR A 193 -11.90 -20.55 -8.63
CA TYR A 193 -12.42 -20.04 -7.36
C TYR A 193 -12.19 -18.55 -7.16
N ALA A 194 -10.95 -18.06 -7.40
CA ALA A 194 -10.62 -16.64 -7.25
C ALA A 194 -11.40 -15.74 -8.23
N SER A 195 -11.77 -16.27 -9.39
CA SER A 195 -12.60 -15.58 -10.38
C SER A 195 -14.11 -15.66 -10.12
N GLY A 196 -14.53 -16.34 -9.04
CA GLY A 196 -15.94 -16.57 -8.73
C GLY A 196 -16.63 -17.53 -9.71
N ARG A 197 -15.86 -18.32 -10.46
CA ARG A 197 -16.36 -19.38 -11.34
C ARG A 197 -16.39 -20.71 -10.58
N PRO A 198 -17.52 -21.45 -10.60
CA PRO A 198 -17.61 -22.75 -9.95
C PRO A 198 -16.69 -23.80 -10.60
#